data_AF-A0A6V7LRG7-F1
#
_entry.id   AF-A0A6V7LRG7-F1
#
_cell.length_a   1.000
_cell.length_b   1.000
_cell.length_c   1.000
_cell.angle_alpha   90.00
_cell.angle_beta   90.00
_cell.angle_gamma   90.00
#
_symmetry.space_group_name_H-M   'P 1'
#
loop_
_entity.id
_entity.type
_entity.pdbx_description
1 polymer ?
#
loop_
_entity_poly.entity_id
_entity_poly.type
_entity_poly.pdbx_seq_one_letter_code
_entity_poly.pdbx_strand_id
1 'polypeptide(L)' 'ALEYLVLNDRLNRGLLVVYSYRKLAKQEQLTDEKLKLARILGWCAEL' A
#
# COMPACT_ATOMS: atom_id res chain seq x y z
N ALA A 1 -8.19 -18.77 -1.73
CA ALA A 1 -6.84 -18.83 -2.35
C ALA A 1 -5.98 -17.63 -1.96
N LEU A 2 -6.50 -16.39 -2.01
CA LEU A 2 -5.72 -15.18 -1.70
C LEU A 2 -5.20 -15.10 -0.25
N GLU A 3 -6.04 -15.45 0.73
CA GLU A 3 -5.71 -15.28 2.15
C GLU A 3 -4.54 -16.15 2.61
N TYR A 4 -4.30 -17.30 1.96
CA TYR A 4 -3.27 -18.25 2.37
C TYR A 4 -1.84 -17.83 1.95
N LEU A 5 -1.71 -17.13 0.81
CA LEU A 5 -0.42 -16.61 0.34
C LEU A 5 -0.06 -15.30 1.06
N VAL A 6 -1.06 -14.43 1.25
CA VAL A 6 -0.91 -13.09 1.85
C VAL A 6 -0.52 -13.14 3.33
N LEU A 7 -1.02 -14.11 4.10
CA LEU A 7 -0.71 -14.25 5.54
C LEU A 7 0.68 -14.84 5.80
N ASN A 8 1.24 -15.55 4.83
CA ASN A 8 2.51 -16.27 4.98
C ASN A 8 3.70 -15.52 4.36
N ASP A 9 3.42 -14.61 3.42
CA ASP A 9 4.45 -13.80 2.75
C ASP A 9 4.66 -12.45 3.43
N ARG A 10 5.88 -11.91 3.32
CA ARG A 10 6.20 -10.61 3.91
C ARG A 10 5.68 -9.52 2.99
N LEU A 11 4.58 -8.87 3.39
CA LEU A 11 3.90 -7.76 2.69
C LEU A 11 4.72 -6.45 2.59
N ASN A 12 6.03 -6.58 2.45
CA ASN A 12 6.99 -5.50 2.41
C ASN A 12 6.80 -4.62 1.17
N ARG A 13 6.30 -5.15 0.05
CA ARG A 13 6.12 -4.38 -1.19
C ARG A 13 4.89 -3.49 -1.10
N GLY A 14 3.78 -4.00 -0.57
CA GLY A 14 2.56 -3.25 -0.32
C GLY A 14 2.77 -2.17 0.73
N LEU A 15 3.50 -2.47 1.80
CA LEU A 15 3.89 -1.48 2.81
C LEU A 15 4.84 -0.42 2.25
N LEU A 16 5.79 -0.82 1.38
CA LEU A 16 6.72 0.11 0.73
C LEU A 16 5.97 1.12 -0.16
N VAL A 17 4.93 0.70 -0.88
CA VAL A 17 4.11 1.59 -1.71
C VAL A 17 3.43 2.67 -0.86
N VAL A 18 2.79 2.27 0.25
CA VAL A 18 2.12 3.21 1.16
C VAL A 18 3.14 4.13 1.83
N TYR A 19 4.30 3.61 2.24
CA TYR A 19 5.37 4.39 2.85
C TYR A 19 5.96 5.41 1.88
N SER A 20 6.24 4.99 0.64
CA SER A 20 6.76 5.84 -0.42
C SER A 20 5.77 6.94 -0.77
N TYR A 21 4.48 6.60 -0.88
CA TYR A 21 3.43 7.59 -1.09
C TYR A 21 3.42 8.65 0.02
N ARG A 22 3.54 8.23 1.28
CA ARG A 22 3.54 9.14 2.42
C ARG A 22 4.78 10.04 2.48
N LYS A 23 5.92 9.56 1.97
CA LYS A 23 7.21 10.29 1.93
C LYS A 23 7.32 11.25 0.74
N LEU A 24 6.77 10.87 -0.42
CA LEU A 24 6.93 11.58 -1.68
C LEU A 24 5.78 12.55 -1.98
N ALA A 25 4.57 12.27 -1.47
CA ALA A 25 3.43 13.14 -1.69
C ALA A 25 3.54 14.43 -0.85
N LYS A 26 3.10 15.55 -1.44
CA LYS A 26 2.94 16.81 -0.71
C LYS A 26 1.92 16.64 0.41
N GLN A 27 2.08 17.35 1.52
CA GLN A 27 1.17 17.25 2.67
C GLN A 27 -0.31 17.51 2.30
N GLU A 28 -0.56 18.42 1.35
CA GLU A 28 -1.91 18.73 0.83
C GLU A 28 -2.55 17.54 0.08
N GLN A 29 -1.76 16.56 -0.35
CA GLN A 29 -2.19 15.37 -1.06
C GLN A 29 -2.37 14.16 -0.13
N LEU A 30 -1.97 14.26 1.15
CA LEU A 30 -2.14 13.21 2.14
C LEU A 30 -3.55 13.22 2.72
N THR A 31 -4.55 13.07 1.86
CA THR A 31 -5.95 12.90 2.25
C THR A 31 -6.26 11.42 2.49
N ASP A 32 -7.25 11.14 3.34
CA ASP A 32 -7.66 9.78 3.69
C ASP A 32 -8.03 8.94 2.45
N GLU A 33 -8.67 9.58 1.48
CA GLU A 33 -9.09 8.96 0.22
C GLU A 33 -7.88 8.49 -0.62
N LYS A 34 -6.84 9.32 -0.71
CA LYS A 34 -5.63 8.96 -1.46
C LYS A 34 -4.77 7.94 -0.73
N LEU A 35 -4.77 7.96 0.61
CA LEU A 35 -4.15 6.90 1.41
C LEU A 35 -4.86 5.55 1.22
N LYS A 36 -6.19 5.56 1.09
CA LYS A 36 -6.97 4.36 0.75
C LYS A 36 -6.56 3.82 -0.62
N LEU A 37 -6.42 4.71 -1.61
CA LEU A 37 -5.96 4.35 -2.96
C LEU A 37 -4.53 3.78 -2.94
N ALA A 38 -3.62 4.39 -2.17
CA ALA A 38 -2.26 3.90 -2.00
C ALA A 38 -2.20 2.51 -1.37
N ARG A 39 -3.10 2.19 -0.42
CA ARG A 39 -3.23 0.83 0.14
C ARG A 39 -3.74 -0.16 -0.89
N ILE A 40 -4.74 0.21 -1.69
CA ILE A 40 -5.25 -0.64 -2.77
C ILE A 40 -4.14 -0.92 -3.80
N LEU A 41 -3.37 0.09 -4.19
CA LEU A 41 -2.19 -0.07 -5.04
C LEU A 41 -1.13 -0.96 -4.40
N GLY A 42 -0.91 -0.84 -3.09
CA GLY A 42 -0.03 -1.73 -2.34
C GLY A 42 -0.49 -3.19 -2.40
N TRP A 43 -1.80 -3.43 -2.28
CA TRP A 43 -2.39 -4.75 -2.45
C TRP A 43 -2.26 -5.28 -3.89
N CYS A 44 -2.41 -4.42 -4.89
CA CYS A 44 -2.16 -4.79 -6.29
C CYS A 44 -0.70 -5.13 -6.59
N ALA A 45 0.25 -4.59 -5.82
CA ALA A 45 1.68 -4.89 -5.98
C ALA A 45 2.14 -6.18 -5.25
N GLU A 46 1.30 -6.70 -4.34
CA GLU A 46 1.50 -7.97 -3.63
C GLU A 46 0.79 -9.16 -4.32
N LEU A 47 -0.14 -8.87 -5.24
CA LEU A 47 -0.78 -9.84 -6.14
C LEU A 47 0.19 -10.28 -7.25
#